data_AF-A0A345R543-F1
#
_entry.id   AF-A0A345R543-F1
#
_cell.length_a   1.000
_cell.length_b   1.000
_cell.length_c   1.000
_cell.angle_alpha   90.00
_cell.angle_beta   90.00
_cell.angle_gamma   90.00
#
_symmetry.space_group_name_H-M   'P 1'
#
loop_
_entity.id
_entity.type
_entity.pdbx_description
1 polymer ?
#
loop_
_entity_poly.entity_id
_entity_poly.type
_entity_poly.pdbx_seq_one_letter_code
_entity_poly.pdbx_strand_id
1 'polypeptide(L)'
;MHKKLELPGIERIRARFLDMLEQRQRALAEHALAAWEGSTLQEINDNLAEARTILHQIAGTAGSLGFDDLGTVARDNELAIDAHLDGPKGKIANCPTEIIFGLDDFLKSSEALIAEQSALESA
;
A
#
# COMPACT_ATOMS: atom_id res chain seq x y z
N MET A 1 -16.09 29.88 -8.42
CA MET A 1 -15.06 29.20 -9.25
C MET A 1 -13.79 29.11 -8.43
N HIS A 2 -13.54 27.98 -7.77
CA HIS A 2 -12.25 27.74 -7.12
C HIS A 2 -11.23 27.42 -8.21
N LYS A 3 -10.32 28.37 -8.44
CA LYS A 3 -9.15 28.18 -9.29
C LYS A 3 -8.29 27.13 -8.59
N LYS A 4 -8.26 25.89 -9.09
CA LYS A 4 -7.25 24.90 -8.68
C LYS A 4 -5.91 25.60 -8.85
N LEU A 5 -5.22 25.84 -7.74
CA LEU A 5 -3.85 26.34 -7.75
C LEU A 5 -3.00 25.21 -8.34
N GLU A 6 -2.86 25.21 -9.66
CA GLU A 6 -1.85 24.40 -10.35
C GLU A 6 -0.50 25.02 -10.03
N LEU A 7 0.03 24.66 -8.86
CA LEU A 7 1.38 24.99 -8.47
C LEU A 7 2.28 23.98 -9.17
N PRO A 8 3.14 24.38 -10.13
CA PRO A 8 3.95 23.45 -10.92
C PRO A 8 4.83 22.50 -10.09
N GLY A 9 5.08 22.85 -8.81
CA GLY A 9 5.79 22.01 -7.86
C GLY A 9 4.99 20.79 -7.38
N ILE A 10 3.66 20.91 -7.20
CA ILE A 10 2.86 19.82 -6.63
C ILE A 10 2.65 18.68 -7.61
N GLU A 11 2.40 18.99 -8.89
CA GLU A 11 2.26 17.97 -9.94
C GLU A 11 3.54 17.15 -10.12
N ARG A 12 4.72 17.79 -10.05
CA ARG A 12 6.00 17.08 -10.06
C ARG A 12 6.18 16.15 -8.85
N ILE A 13 5.67 16.54 -7.68
CA ILE A 13 5.72 15.71 -6.48
C ILE A 13 4.72 14.54 -6.60
N ARG A 14 3.54 14.77 -7.16
CA ARG A 14 2.53 13.73 -7.45
C ARG A 14 3.06 12.70 -8.44
N ALA A 15 3.69 13.12 -9.55
CA ALA A 15 4.32 12.21 -10.51
C ALA A 15 5.41 11.35 -9.85
N ARG A 16 6.30 11.96 -9.06
CA ARG A 16 7.32 11.22 -8.28
C ARG A 16 6.73 10.24 -7.29
N PHE A 17 5.59 10.57 -6.69
CA PHE A 17 4.88 9.67 -5.81
C PHE A 17 4.34 8.47 -6.58
N LEU A 18 3.80 8.65 -7.78
CA LEU A 18 3.31 7.55 -8.61
C LEU A 18 4.44 6.62 -9.07
N ASP A 19 5.59 7.16 -9.49
CA ASP A 19 6.78 6.36 -9.84
C ASP A 19 7.26 5.50 -8.66
N MET A 20 7.20 6.08 -7.46
CA MET A 20 7.58 5.43 -6.22
C MET A 20 6.52 4.40 -5.79
N LEU A 21 5.23 4.70 -6.01
CA LEU A 21 4.12 3.81 -5.72
C LEU A 21 4.27 2.51 -6.51
N GLU A 22 4.66 2.58 -7.78
CA GLU A 22 4.94 1.39 -8.61
C GLU A 22 6.01 0.48 -8.00
N GLN A 23 7.09 1.06 -7.48
CA GLN A 23 8.16 0.30 -6.82
C GLN A 23 7.68 -0.34 -5.51
N ARG A 24 6.88 0.41 -4.73
CA ARG A 24 6.32 -0.07 -3.47
C ARG A 24 5.28 -1.17 -3.67
N GLN A 25 4.49 -1.15 -4.76
CA GLN A 25 3.57 -2.22 -5.10
C GLN A 25 4.29 -3.55 -5.31
N ARG A 26 5.40 -3.52 -6.06
CA ARG A 26 6.19 -4.75 -6.31
C ARG A 26 6.74 -5.32 -5.00
N ALA A 27 7.35 -4.47 -4.18
CA ALA A 27 7.85 -4.90 -2.87
C ALA A 27 6.73 -5.40 -1.93
N LEU A 28 5.57 -4.74 -1.94
CA LEU A 28 4.42 -5.17 -1.16
C LEU A 28 3.90 -6.54 -1.62
N ALA A 29 3.82 -6.77 -2.93
CA ALA A 29 3.42 -8.06 -3.50
C ALA A 29 4.42 -9.17 -3.14
N GLU A 30 5.72 -8.88 -3.18
CA GLU A 30 6.78 -9.82 -2.78
C GLU A 30 6.63 -10.23 -1.30
N HIS A 31 6.42 -9.27 -0.40
CA HIS A 31 6.19 -9.56 1.02
C HIS A 31 4.87 -10.29 1.27
N ALA A 32 3.81 -9.95 0.57
CA ALA A 32 2.53 -10.66 0.67
C ALA A 32 2.67 -12.14 0.27
N LEU A 33 3.36 -12.40 -0.85
CA LEU A 33 3.63 -13.77 -1.32
C LEU A 33 4.54 -14.53 -0.35
N ALA A 34 5.62 -13.91 0.12
CA ALA A 34 6.54 -14.53 1.06
C ALA A 34 5.87 -14.84 2.42
N ALA A 35 4.96 -13.97 2.89
CA ALA A 35 4.14 -14.27 4.06
C ALA A 35 3.17 -15.43 3.82
N TRP A 36 2.58 -15.52 2.62
CA TRP A 36 1.67 -16.61 2.25
C TRP A 36 2.37 -17.96 2.15
N GLU A 37 3.59 -17.99 1.60
CA GLU A 37 4.41 -19.20 1.44
C GLU A 37 5.21 -19.56 2.71
N GLY A 38 5.28 -18.65 3.67
CA GLY A 38 6.00 -18.81 4.93
C GLY A 38 5.51 -20.01 5.74
N SER A 39 6.46 -20.78 6.27
CA SER A 39 6.16 -21.99 7.07
C SER A 39 6.43 -21.79 8.57
N THR A 40 7.14 -20.73 8.93
CA THR A 40 7.44 -20.38 10.32
C THR A 40 6.73 -19.10 10.74
N LEU A 41 6.51 -18.97 12.05
CA LEU A 41 5.95 -17.75 12.65
C LEU A 41 6.77 -16.51 12.27
N GLN A 42 8.09 -16.65 12.32
CA GLN A 42 9.02 -15.56 12.03
C GLN A 42 8.92 -15.13 10.55
N GLU A 43 8.97 -16.06 9.61
CA GLU A 43 8.85 -15.73 8.17
C GLU A 43 7.55 -15.01 7.85
N ILE A 44 6.43 -15.47 8.41
CA ILE A 44 5.11 -14.86 8.20
C ILE A 44 5.09 -13.45 8.80
N ASN A 45 5.45 -13.30 10.08
CA ASN A 45 5.33 -12.04 10.78
C ASN A 45 6.32 -10.99 10.28
N ASP A 46 7.56 -11.37 9.95
CA ASP A 46 8.56 -10.44 9.44
C ASP A 46 8.11 -9.87 8.09
N ASN A 47 7.57 -10.70 7.19
CA ASN A 47 7.03 -10.20 5.91
C ASN A 47 5.78 -9.34 6.07
N LEU A 48 4.88 -9.69 7.00
CA LEU A 48 3.73 -8.83 7.32
C LEU A 48 4.19 -7.47 7.90
N ALA A 49 5.22 -7.44 8.74
CA ALA A 49 5.77 -6.21 9.31
C ALA A 49 6.40 -5.30 8.24
N GLU A 50 7.09 -5.88 7.25
CA GLU A 50 7.62 -5.13 6.11
C GLU A 50 6.49 -4.58 5.21
N ALA A 51 5.49 -5.41 4.90
CA ALA A 51 4.28 -4.97 4.17
C ALA A 51 3.58 -3.80 4.88
N ARG A 52 3.42 -3.89 6.20
CA ARG A 52 2.87 -2.84 7.07
C ARG A 52 3.69 -1.55 7.00
N THR A 53 5.02 -1.65 6.97
CA THR A 53 5.90 -0.48 6.82
C THR A 53 5.72 0.21 5.48
N ILE A 54 5.58 -0.55 4.39
CA ILE A 54 5.32 -0.01 3.05
C ILE A 54 3.97 0.72 3.02
N LEU A 55 2.91 0.09 3.54
CA LEU A 55 1.57 0.67 3.60
C LEU A 55 1.53 1.97 4.41
N HIS A 56 2.20 2.00 5.57
CA HIS A 56 2.32 3.20 6.40
C HIS A 56 2.93 4.37 5.61
N GLN A 57 4.02 4.11 4.87
CA GLN A 57 4.67 5.13 4.06
C GLN A 57 3.77 5.63 2.93
N ILE A 58 3.04 4.73 2.26
CA ILE A 58 2.08 5.11 1.22
C ILE A 58 0.96 5.97 1.82
N ALA A 59 0.32 5.52 2.90
CA ALA A 59 -0.74 6.25 3.57
C ALA A 59 -0.30 7.67 3.97
N GLY A 60 0.90 7.81 4.56
CA GLY A 60 1.44 9.09 4.99
C GLY A 60 1.73 10.08 3.87
N THR A 61 2.04 9.60 2.66
CA THR A 61 2.30 10.48 1.50
C THR A 61 1.06 10.74 0.66
N ALA A 62 0.20 9.75 0.47
CA ALA A 62 -0.96 9.79 -0.42
C ALA A 62 -1.94 10.92 -0.07
N GLY A 63 -2.32 11.08 1.20
CA GLY A 63 -3.27 12.13 1.63
C GLY A 63 -2.75 13.55 1.37
N SER A 64 -1.45 13.80 1.57
CA SER A 64 -0.85 15.11 1.30
C SER A 64 -0.83 15.50 -0.19
N LEU A 65 -1.03 14.52 -1.07
CA LEU A 65 -0.94 14.65 -2.53
C LEU A 65 -2.30 14.52 -3.23
N GLY A 66 -3.39 14.46 -2.46
CA GLY A 66 -4.76 14.36 -2.98
C GLY A 66 -5.15 12.96 -3.46
N PHE A 67 -4.44 11.92 -2.99
CA PHE A 67 -4.80 10.52 -3.22
C PHE A 67 -5.44 9.92 -1.95
N ASP A 68 -6.47 10.60 -1.43
CA ASP A 68 -7.08 10.29 -0.12
C ASP A 68 -7.64 8.86 -0.03
N ASP A 69 -8.28 8.38 -1.10
CA ASP A 69 -8.84 7.02 -1.15
C ASP A 69 -7.72 5.97 -1.06
N LEU A 70 -6.64 6.14 -1.85
CA LEU A 70 -5.47 5.27 -1.79
C LEU A 70 -4.86 5.28 -0.38
N GLY A 71 -4.72 6.47 0.21
CA GLY A 71 -4.15 6.62 1.55
C GLY A 71 -5.01 5.95 2.63
N THR A 72 -6.32 6.02 2.50
CA THR A 72 -7.27 5.37 3.40
C THR A 72 -7.19 3.85 3.31
N VAL A 73 -7.23 3.29 2.10
CA VAL A 73 -7.12 1.83 1.90
C VAL A 73 -5.76 1.31 2.36
N ALA A 74 -4.67 2.07 2.14
CA ALA A 74 -3.35 1.71 2.67
C ALA A 74 -3.35 1.66 4.20
N ARG A 75 -3.97 2.66 4.84
CA ARG A 75 -4.06 2.76 6.30
C ARG A 75 -4.91 1.62 6.90
N ASP A 76 -6.00 1.23 6.25
CA ASP A 76 -6.85 0.15 6.73
C ASP A 76 -6.11 -1.20 6.69
N ASN A 77 -5.35 -1.46 5.63
CA ASN A 77 -4.49 -2.64 5.54
C ASN A 77 -3.36 -2.62 6.58
N GLU A 78 -2.73 -1.47 6.80
CA GLU A 78 -1.72 -1.28 7.85
C GLU A 78 -2.28 -1.66 9.24
N LEU A 79 -3.48 -1.17 9.56
CA LEU A 79 -4.16 -1.45 10.82
C LEU A 79 -4.55 -2.92 10.97
N ALA A 80 -4.98 -3.57 9.88
CA ALA A 80 -5.29 -4.99 9.89
C ALA A 80 -4.05 -5.84 10.23
N ILE A 81 -2.89 -5.48 9.67
CA ILE A 81 -1.62 -6.13 9.99
C ILE A 81 -1.22 -5.88 11.45
N ASP A 82 -1.26 -4.62 11.92
CA ASP A 82 -0.96 -4.30 13.32
C ASP A 82 -1.83 -5.13 14.28
N ALA A 83 -3.13 -5.20 14.02
CA ALA A 83 -4.06 -5.98 14.82
C ALA A 83 -3.75 -7.49 14.81
N HIS A 84 -3.26 -8.03 13.69
CA HIS A 84 -2.84 -9.43 13.61
C HIS A 84 -1.57 -9.68 14.42
N LEU A 85 -0.53 -8.86 14.21
CA LEU A 85 0.78 -9.01 14.85
C LEU A 85 0.70 -8.86 16.38
N ASP A 86 -0.10 -7.92 16.87
CA ASP A 86 -0.33 -7.72 18.31
C ASP A 86 -1.31 -8.75 18.91
N GLY A 87 -2.10 -9.39 18.06
CA GLY A 87 -3.15 -10.31 18.44
C GLY A 87 -2.65 -11.72 18.82
N PRO A 88 -3.54 -12.56 19.38
CA PRO A 88 -3.20 -13.96 19.66
C PRO A 88 -2.93 -14.77 18.38
N LYS A 89 -3.50 -14.36 17.23
CA LYS A 89 -3.27 -15.02 15.93
C LYS A 89 -1.86 -14.75 15.38
N GLY A 90 -1.25 -13.61 15.70
CA GLY A 90 0.16 -13.33 15.36
C GLY A 90 1.17 -14.14 16.17
N LYS A 91 0.73 -15.12 16.97
CA LYS A 91 1.58 -16.02 17.77
C LYS A 91 1.58 -17.46 17.26
N ILE A 92 0.92 -17.71 16.14
CA ILE A 92 0.87 -19.01 15.48
C ILE A 92 1.38 -18.88 14.04
N ALA A 93 2.07 -19.90 13.54
CA ALA A 93 2.59 -19.94 12.18
C ALA A 93 1.45 -20.21 11.17
N ASN A 94 0.54 -19.26 11.04
CA ASN A 94 -0.58 -19.34 10.12
C ASN A 94 -0.83 -17.97 9.48
N CYS A 95 -0.58 -17.89 8.18
CA CYS A 95 -0.75 -16.65 7.44
C CYS A 95 -2.24 -16.23 7.41
N PRO A 96 -2.58 -14.97 7.75
CA PRO A 96 -3.95 -14.48 7.76
C PRO A 96 -4.47 -14.22 6.34
N THR A 97 -5.31 -15.13 5.83
CA THR A 97 -5.88 -15.04 4.48
C THR A 97 -6.61 -13.73 4.21
N GLU A 98 -7.35 -13.20 5.19
CA GLU A 98 -8.09 -11.95 5.02
C GLU A 98 -7.17 -10.75 4.78
N ILE A 99 -5.98 -10.73 5.40
CA ILE A 99 -4.97 -9.70 5.16
C ILE A 99 -4.41 -9.84 3.75
N ILE A 100 -4.08 -11.06 3.31
CA ILE A 100 -3.57 -11.29 1.97
C ILE A 100 -4.55 -10.82 0.89
N PHE A 101 -5.86 -11.06 1.07
CA PHE A 101 -6.87 -10.51 0.17
C PHE A 101 -6.96 -8.99 0.22
N GLY A 102 -6.85 -8.38 1.41
CA GLY A 102 -6.78 -6.92 1.53
C GLY A 102 -5.58 -6.32 0.79
N LEU A 103 -4.41 -6.97 0.86
CA LEU A 103 -3.21 -6.56 0.14
C LEU A 103 -3.38 -6.68 -1.38
N ASP A 104 -3.97 -7.78 -1.86
CA ASP A 104 -4.28 -7.99 -3.28
C ASP A 104 -5.26 -6.92 -3.82
N ASP A 105 -6.31 -6.61 -3.07
CA ASP A 105 -7.28 -5.57 -3.45
C ASP A 105 -6.64 -4.16 -3.44
N PHE A 106 -5.74 -3.89 -2.50
CA PHE A 106 -4.96 -2.65 -2.50
C PHE A 106 -4.02 -2.56 -3.72
N LEU A 107 -3.34 -3.64 -4.08
CA LEU A 107 -2.46 -3.69 -5.26
C LEU A 107 -3.26 -3.40 -6.53
N LYS A 108 -4.41 -4.05 -6.74
CA LYS A 108 -5.29 -3.78 -7.89
C LYS A 108 -5.75 -2.32 -7.95
N SER A 109 -6.16 -1.77 -6.81
CA SER A 109 -6.65 -0.39 -6.73
C SER A 109 -5.54 0.62 -7.03
N SER A 110 -4.33 0.37 -6.53
CA SER A 110 -3.17 1.22 -6.79
C SER A 110 -2.68 1.11 -8.24
N GLU A 111 -2.74 -0.07 -8.86
CA GLU A 111 -2.41 -0.26 -10.29
C GLU A 111 -3.39 0.51 -11.18
N ALA A 112 -4.68 0.41 -10.89
CA ALA A 112 -5.73 1.14 -11.60
C ALA A 112 -5.51 2.66 -11.52
N LEU A 113 -5.14 3.17 -10.33
CA LEU A 113 -4.83 4.58 -10.13
C LEU A 113 -3.63 5.03 -11.00
N ILE A 114 -2.53 4.27 -11.00
CA ILE A 114 -1.35 4.59 -11.83
C ILE A 114 -1.75 4.66 -13.30
N ALA A 115 -2.48 3.65 -13.79
CA ALA A 115 -2.94 3.61 -15.18
C ALA A 115 -3.83 4.81 -15.54
N GLU A 116 -4.74 5.21 -14.65
CA GLU A 116 -5.60 6.39 -14.83
C GLU A 116 -4.76 7.68 -14.93
N GLN A 117 -3.79 7.87 -14.03
CA GLN A 117 -2.95 9.07 -14.05
C GLN A 117 -2.06 9.13 -15.30
N SER A 118 -1.49 8.00 -15.74
CA SER A 118 -0.70 7.95 -16.99
C SER A 118 -1.55 8.27 -18.24
N ALA A 119 -2.82 7.86 -18.26
CA ALA A 119 -3.74 8.17 -19.36
C ALA A 119 -4.07 9.68 -19.41
N LEU A 120 -4.23 10.33 -18.24
CA LEU A 120 -4.48 11.77 -18.15
C LEU A 120 -3.28 12.61 -18.62
N GLU A 121 -2.05 12.16 -18.38
CA GLU A 121 -0.84 12.85 -18.86
C GLU A 121 -0.63 12.75 -20.39
N SER A 122 -1.25 11.75 -21.02
CA SER A 122 -1.13 11.48 -22.46
C SER A 122 -2.24 12.11 -23.31
N ALA A 123 -3.25 12.73 -22.69
CA ALA A 123 -4.44 13.32 -23.32
C ALA A 123 -4.30 14.84 -23.53
#